data_AF-A0A1H1VGM4-F1
#
_entry.id   AF-A0A1H1VGM4-F1
#
_cell.length_a   1.000
_cell.length_b   1.000
_cell.length_c   1.000
_cell.angle_alpha   90.00
_cell.angle_beta   90.00
_cell.angle_gamma   90.00
#
_symmetry.space_group_name_H-M   'P 1'
#
loop_
_entity.id
_entity.type
_entity.pdbx_description
1 polymer ?
#
loop_
_entity_poly.entity_id
_entity_poly.type
_entity_poly.pdbx_seq_one_letter_code
_entity_poly.pdbx_strand_id
1 'polypeptide(L)'
;MNVNEQLAEALRLAVDPPGGVSVEALQDLVLDDESRQWDIATAARHVGVSPHTLRYYERAGLITVPRNPAGHRVYGAPAVRRLVFLTRMRTSGMPISDLRQYVELVNRGDVTVPDRLDLLMEHRDTLRAQLAQIQLALAATEYKIATYGGSTQP
;
A
#
# COMPACT_ATOMS: atom_id res chain seq x y z
N MET A 1 1.67 -0.36 39.50
CA MET A 1 1.19 -1.05 38.28
C MET A 1 1.87 -2.40 38.24
N ASN A 2 1.10 -3.49 38.21
CA ASN A 2 1.61 -4.86 38.13
C ASN A 2 2.21 -5.10 36.73
N VAL A 3 3.21 -5.99 36.59
CA VAL A 3 3.78 -6.42 35.31
C VAL A 3 2.68 -6.86 34.31
N ASN A 4 1.60 -7.48 34.81
CA ASN A 4 0.45 -7.85 33.98
C ASN A 4 -0.37 -6.65 33.48
N GLU A 5 -0.46 -5.57 34.26
CA GLU A 5 -1.15 -4.33 33.85
C GLU A 5 -0.33 -3.57 32.81
N GLN A 6 1.00 -3.53 32.98
CA GLN A 6 1.92 -2.94 31.99
C GLN A 6 1.89 -3.69 30.66
N LEU A 7 1.84 -5.03 30.71
CA LEU A 7 1.72 -5.87 29.52
C LEU A 7 0.36 -5.71 28.82
N ALA A 8 -0.72 -5.62 29.59
CA ALA A 8 -2.06 -5.40 29.04
C ALA A 8 -2.20 -4.04 28.35
N GLU A 9 -1.65 -2.97 28.93
CA GLU A 9 -1.68 -1.63 28.33
C GLU A 9 -0.82 -1.56 27.05
N ALA A 10 0.38 -2.16 27.08
CA ALA A 10 1.23 -2.26 25.90
C ALA A 10 0.55 -3.03 24.75
N LEU A 11 -0.17 -4.12 25.04
CA LEU A 11 -0.92 -4.89 24.04
C LEU A 11 -2.10 -4.09 23.48
N ARG A 12 -2.81 -3.32 24.29
CA ARG A 12 -3.93 -2.47 23.87
C ARG A 12 -3.47 -1.40 22.87
N LEU A 13 -2.36 -0.73 23.14
CA LEU A 13 -1.77 0.27 22.25
C LEU A 13 -1.20 -0.35 20.95
N ALA A 14 -0.78 -1.62 20.98
CA ALA A 14 -0.27 -2.33 19.80
C ALA A 14 -1.38 -2.92 18.89
N VAL A 15 -2.55 -3.23 19.44
CA VAL A 15 -3.68 -3.84 18.69
C VAL A 15 -4.53 -2.79 17.99
N ASP A 16 -4.58 -1.56 18.50
CA ASP A 16 -5.29 -0.44 17.90
C ASP A 16 -4.29 0.43 17.11
N PRO A 17 -4.15 0.27 15.77
CA PRO A 17 -3.19 1.08 15.04
C PRO A 17 -3.60 2.57 15.11
N PRO A 18 -2.72 3.49 15.54
CA PRO A 18 -2.91 4.92 15.32
C PRO A 18 -2.81 5.16 13.82
N GLY A 19 -3.94 5.03 13.14
CA GLY A 19 -4.00 4.90 11.69
C GLY A 19 -5.00 3.83 11.28
N GLY A 20 -6.24 3.93 11.78
CA GLY A 20 -7.36 3.27 11.12
C GLY A 20 -7.24 3.52 9.62
N VAL A 21 -7.43 2.48 8.80
CA VAL A 21 -7.31 2.55 7.34
C VAL A 21 -7.95 3.85 6.88
N SER A 22 -7.14 4.85 6.48
CA SER A 22 -7.73 6.15 6.20
C SER A 22 -8.68 5.97 5.01
N VAL A 23 -9.91 6.42 5.17
CA VAL A 23 -10.93 6.34 4.10
C VAL A 23 -10.40 7.01 2.84
N GLU A 24 -9.59 8.06 3.00
CA GLU A 24 -8.75 8.72 1.98
C GLU A 24 -7.93 7.74 1.16
N ALA A 25 -7.33 6.74 1.81
CA ALA A 25 -6.53 5.74 1.17
C ALA A 25 -7.38 4.83 0.24
N LEU A 26 -8.64 4.60 0.57
CA LEU A 26 -9.57 3.86 -0.29
C LEU A 26 -10.25 4.77 -1.32
N GLN A 27 -10.46 6.05 -1.02
CA GLN A 27 -11.02 7.05 -1.95
C GLN A 27 -10.20 7.20 -3.22
N ASP A 28 -8.86 7.12 -3.13
CA ASP A 28 -7.98 7.16 -4.29
C ASP A 28 -8.18 5.97 -5.26
N LEU A 29 -8.73 4.85 -4.78
CA LEU A 29 -9.10 3.70 -5.63
C LEU A 29 -10.46 3.91 -6.33
N VAL A 30 -11.25 4.89 -5.89
CA VAL A 30 -12.61 5.19 -6.37
C VAL A 30 -12.63 6.60 -7.01
N LEU A 31 -11.52 7.04 -7.62
CA LEU A 31 -11.49 8.33 -8.34
C LEU A 31 -12.62 8.39 -9.39
N ASP A 32 -13.60 9.27 -9.19
CA ASP A 32 -14.80 9.39 -10.03
C ASP A 32 -14.64 10.34 -11.23
N ASP A 33 -13.64 11.24 -11.20
CA ASP A 33 -13.38 12.18 -12.29
C ASP A 33 -12.44 11.59 -13.35
N GLU A 34 -13.02 10.93 -14.35
CA GLU A 34 -12.33 10.35 -15.51
C GLU A 34 -11.65 11.40 -16.41
N SER A 35 -12.02 12.69 -16.30
CA SER A 35 -11.46 13.75 -17.15
C SER A 35 -10.12 14.29 -16.64
N ARG A 36 -9.79 14.00 -15.38
CA ARG A 36 -8.58 14.52 -14.74
C ARG A 36 -7.32 13.89 -15.31
N GLN A 37 -6.34 14.76 -15.58
CA GLN A 37 -5.02 14.38 -16.04
C GLN A 37 -3.95 14.94 -15.11
N TRP A 38 -2.95 14.13 -14.84
CA TRP A 38 -1.81 14.47 -14.00
C TRP A 38 -0.54 14.41 -14.84
N ASP A 39 0.38 15.34 -14.59
CA ASP A 39 1.77 15.17 -14.97
C ASP A 39 2.48 14.20 -14.02
N ILE A 40 3.73 13.85 -14.32
CA ILE A 40 4.46 12.89 -13.50
C ILE A 40 4.70 13.38 -12.06
N ALA A 41 4.91 14.68 -11.85
CA ALA A 41 5.18 15.21 -10.52
C ALA A 41 3.93 15.15 -9.64
N THR A 42 2.78 15.51 -10.21
CA THR A 42 1.49 15.50 -9.51
C THR A 42 1.02 14.08 -9.26
N ALA A 43 1.14 13.18 -10.25
CA ALA A 43 0.83 11.76 -10.06
C ALA A 43 1.71 11.13 -8.97
N ALA A 44 3.02 11.42 -8.98
CA ALA A 44 3.96 10.87 -8.00
C ALA A 44 3.61 11.31 -6.57
N ARG A 45 3.34 12.61 -6.37
CA ARG A 45 2.91 13.15 -5.09
C ARG A 45 1.59 12.56 -4.62
N HIS A 46 0.62 12.41 -5.51
CA HIS A 46 -0.68 11.85 -5.17
C HIS A 46 -0.60 10.38 -4.76
N VAL A 47 0.24 9.58 -5.45
CA VAL A 47 0.45 8.16 -5.14
C VAL A 47 1.43 7.97 -3.96
N GLY A 48 2.10 9.03 -3.50
CA GLY A 48 3.06 8.95 -2.39
C GLY A 48 4.41 8.34 -2.77
N VAL A 49 4.85 8.48 -4.03
CA VAL A 49 6.14 7.96 -4.52
C VAL A 49 6.95 9.03 -5.23
N SER A 50 8.21 8.73 -5.54
CA SER A 50 9.02 9.64 -6.34
C SER A 50 8.64 9.57 -7.83
N PRO A 51 8.86 10.65 -8.62
CA PRO A 51 8.78 10.58 -10.07
C PRO A 51 9.73 9.53 -10.69
N HIS A 52 10.84 9.20 -10.02
CA HIS A 52 11.73 8.13 -10.46
C HIS A 52 11.06 6.76 -10.32
N THR A 53 10.34 6.53 -9.22
CA THR A 53 9.57 5.30 -8.97
C THR A 53 8.49 5.10 -10.02
N LEU A 54 7.76 6.15 -10.42
CA LEU A 54 6.77 6.04 -11.50
C LEU A 54 7.41 5.66 -12.85
N ARG A 55 8.56 6.26 -13.19
CA ARG A 55 9.33 5.85 -14.39
C ARG A 55 9.82 4.42 -14.29
N TYR A 56 10.19 3.97 -13.10
CA TYR A 56 10.57 2.58 -12.87
C TYR A 56 9.38 1.63 -13.06
N TYR A 57 8.20 1.95 -12.54
CA TYR A 57 6.99 1.14 -12.73
C TYR A 57 6.58 1.02 -14.20
N GLU A 58 6.66 2.11 -14.96
CA GLU A 58 6.43 2.06 -16.41
C GLU A 58 7.47 1.17 -17.11
N ARG A 59 8.77 1.32 -16.80
CA ARG A 59 9.84 0.46 -17.34
C ARG A 59 9.68 -1.01 -16.94
N ALA A 60 9.15 -1.28 -15.75
CA ALA A 60 8.88 -2.62 -15.26
C ALA A 60 7.62 -3.25 -15.89
N GLY A 61 6.89 -2.51 -16.75
CA GLY A 61 5.69 -2.99 -17.43
C GLY A 61 4.43 -2.98 -16.56
N LEU A 62 4.46 -2.30 -15.41
CA LEU A 62 3.32 -2.23 -14.50
C LEU A 62 2.23 -1.26 -14.98
N ILE A 63 2.63 -0.27 -15.76
CA ILE A 63 1.73 0.71 -16.35
C ILE A 63 2.28 1.19 -17.68
N THR A 64 1.38 1.62 -18.56
CA THR A 64 1.70 2.35 -19.77
C THR A 64 0.81 3.58 -19.82
N VAL A 65 1.40 4.74 -20.08
CA VAL A 65 0.69 6.02 -20.12
C VAL A 65 0.96 6.75 -21.43
N PRO A 66 -0.03 7.46 -21.99
CA PRO A 66 0.16 8.24 -23.19
C PRO A 66 1.10 9.43 -22.93
N ARG A 67 1.59 10.02 -24.02
CA ARG A 67 2.34 11.27 -23.99
C ARG A 67 1.53 12.38 -24.66
N ASN A 68 1.63 13.59 -24.13
CA ASN A 68 1.06 14.78 -24.76
C ASN A 68 1.91 15.21 -25.98
N PRO A 69 1.45 16.21 -26.78
CA PRO A 69 2.20 16.71 -27.94
C PRO A 69 3.60 17.25 -27.62
N ALA A 70 3.84 17.69 -26.37
CA ALA A 70 5.15 18.13 -25.90
C ALA A 70 6.08 16.97 -25.47
N GLY A 71 5.61 15.71 -25.58
CA GLY A 71 6.37 14.51 -25.24
C GLY A 71 6.33 14.12 -23.75
N HIS A 72 5.56 14.81 -22.92
CA HIS A 72 5.43 14.54 -21.49
C HIS A 72 4.38 13.47 -21.20
N ARG A 73 4.60 12.63 -20.18
CA ARG A 73 3.66 11.59 -19.76
C ARG A 73 2.39 12.21 -19.16
N VAL A 74 1.25 11.64 -19.53
CA VAL A 74 -0.08 12.03 -19.05
C VAL A 74 -0.68 10.85 -18.32
N TYR A 75 -0.90 11.00 -17.03
CA TYR A 75 -1.57 10.00 -16.21
C TYR A 75 -3.04 10.39 -16.14
N GLY A 76 -3.95 9.55 -16.64
CA GLY A 76 -5.39 9.73 -16.46
C GLY A 76 -5.89 9.01 -15.20
N ALA A 77 -7.17 9.17 -14.87
CA ALA A 77 -7.75 8.56 -13.66
C ALA A 77 -7.57 7.02 -13.60
N PRO A 78 -7.76 6.25 -14.68
CA PRO A 78 -7.53 4.80 -14.65
C PRO A 78 -6.06 4.44 -14.34
N ALA A 79 -5.12 5.23 -14.88
CA ALA A 79 -3.70 5.06 -14.64
C ALA A 79 -3.35 5.33 -13.17
N VAL A 80 -3.91 6.39 -12.60
CA VAL A 80 -3.69 6.76 -11.20
C VAL A 80 -4.29 5.73 -10.25
N ARG A 81 -5.55 5.29 -10.45
CA ARG A 81 -6.17 4.24 -9.62
C ARG A 81 -5.32 2.95 -9.60
N ARG A 82 -4.83 2.54 -10.78
CA ARG A 82 -3.91 1.41 -10.90
C ARG A 82 -2.61 1.64 -10.12
N LEU A 83 -2.00 2.83 -10.24
CA LEU A 83 -0.77 3.17 -9.52
C LEU A 83 -0.94 3.17 -8.00
N VAL A 84 -2.07 3.66 -7.49
CA VAL A 84 -2.40 3.64 -6.06
C VAL A 84 -2.40 2.20 -5.55
N PHE A 85 -3.12 1.31 -6.25
CA PHE A 85 -3.18 -0.11 -5.91
C PHE A 85 -1.79 -0.77 -5.94
N LEU A 86 -1.08 -0.66 -7.07
CA LEU A 86 0.22 -1.31 -7.26
C LEU A 86 1.28 -0.79 -6.28
N THR A 87 1.23 0.50 -5.93
CA THR A 87 2.13 1.09 -4.93
C THR A 87 1.89 0.47 -3.57
N ARG A 88 0.64 0.31 -3.13
CA ARG A 88 0.30 -0.31 -1.84
C ARG A 88 0.73 -1.77 -1.77
N MET A 89 0.52 -2.51 -2.86
CA MET A 89 0.98 -3.89 -2.95
C MET A 89 2.51 -3.94 -2.87
N ARG A 90 3.21 -3.03 -3.58
CA ARG A 90 4.67 -2.97 -3.54
C ARG A 90 5.22 -2.60 -2.17
N THR A 91 4.65 -1.59 -1.50
CA THR A 91 5.11 -1.13 -0.18
C THR A 91 4.82 -2.15 0.90
N SER A 92 3.76 -2.95 0.74
CA SER A 92 3.42 -4.07 1.63
C SER A 92 4.21 -5.35 1.35
N GLY A 93 5.22 -5.29 0.48
CA GLY A 93 6.19 -6.37 0.28
C GLY A 93 5.92 -7.29 -0.91
N MET A 94 4.86 -7.06 -1.70
CA MET A 94 4.66 -7.82 -2.93
C MET A 94 5.81 -7.52 -3.91
N PRO A 95 6.49 -8.55 -4.45
CA PRO A 95 7.59 -8.34 -5.37
C PRO A 95 7.09 -7.83 -6.73
N ILE A 96 7.98 -7.18 -7.47
CA ILE A 96 7.65 -6.63 -8.80
C ILE A 96 7.25 -7.74 -9.78
N SER A 97 7.76 -8.97 -9.63
CA SER A 97 7.34 -10.13 -10.42
C SER A 97 5.83 -10.38 -10.33
N ASP A 98 5.30 -10.38 -9.11
CA ASP A 98 3.91 -10.75 -8.85
C ASP A 98 2.98 -9.61 -9.25
N LEU A 99 3.44 -8.37 -9.08
CA LEU A 99 2.74 -7.20 -9.62
C LEU A 99 2.64 -7.23 -11.14
N ARG A 100 3.70 -7.69 -11.83
CA ARG A 100 3.66 -7.88 -13.29
C ARG A 100 2.70 -8.99 -13.68
N GLN A 101 2.70 -10.11 -12.94
CA GLN A 101 1.74 -11.19 -13.15
C GLN A 101 0.31 -10.70 -12.97
N TYR A 102 0.02 -9.95 -11.91
CA TYR A 102 -1.29 -9.34 -11.69
C TYR A 102 -1.70 -8.43 -12.86
N VAL A 103 -0.81 -7.55 -13.31
CA VAL A 103 -1.08 -6.65 -14.44
C VAL A 103 -1.37 -7.44 -15.72
N GLU A 104 -0.63 -8.50 -15.99
CA GLU A 104 -0.86 -9.37 -17.14
C GLU A 104 -2.23 -10.06 -17.08
N LEU A 105 -2.61 -10.57 -15.90
CA LEU A 105 -3.93 -11.15 -15.70
C LEU A 105 -5.03 -10.11 -15.94
N VAL A 106 -4.89 -8.88 -15.42
CA VAL A 106 -5.83 -7.78 -15.67
C VAL A 106 -5.95 -7.48 -17.17
N ASN A 107 -4.84 -7.44 -17.90
CA ASN A 107 -4.84 -7.15 -19.34
C ASN A 107 -5.53 -8.25 -20.18
N ARG A 108 -5.53 -9.50 -19.69
CA ARG A 108 -6.27 -10.62 -20.30
C ARG A 108 -7.78 -10.57 -20.08
N GLY A 109 -8.28 -9.61 -19.29
CA GLY A 109 -9.71 -9.37 -19.09
C GLY A 109 -10.37 -10.30 -18.07
N ASP A 110 -11.69 -10.38 -18.12
CA ASP A 110 -12.50 -10.95 -17.02
C ASP A 110 -12.36 -12.47 -16.84
N VAL A 111 -11.86 -13.19 -17.85
CA VAL A 111 -11.57 -14.63 -17.75
C VAL A 111 -10.56 -14.96 -16.65
N THR A 112 -9.70 -14.02 -16.27
CA THR A 112 -8.68 -14.21 -15.23
C THR A 112 -9.10 -13.72 -13.84
N VAL A 113 -10.37 -13.34 -13.63
CA VAL A 113 -10.84 -12.92 -12.30
C VAL A 113 -10.50 -13.95 -11.20
N PRO A 114 -10.68 -15.27 -11.41
CA PRO A 114 -10.30 -16.27 -10.40
C PRO A 114 -8.79 -16.23 -10.08
N ASP A 115 -7.92 -16.23 -11.09
CA ASP A 115 -6.47 -16.18 -10.90
C ASP A 115 -6.03 -14.91 -10.16
N ARG A 116 -6.67 -13.76 -10.46
CA ARG A 116 -6.43 -12.49 -9.76
C ARG A 116 -6.85 -12.58 -8.31
N LEU A 117 -8.01 -13.18 -8.04
CA LEU A 117 -8.52 -13.33 -6.69
C LEU A 117 -7.58 -14.21 -5.84
N ASP A 118 -7.11 -15.32 -6.39
CA ASP A 118 -6.20 -16.23 -5.70
C ASP A 118 -4.88 -15.54 -5.31
N LEU A 119 -4.26 -14.81 -6.25
CA LEU A 119 -3.05 -14.02 -5.99
C LEU A 119 -3.27 -13.00 -4.86
N LEU A 120 -4.43 -12.31 -4.86
CA LEU A 120 -4.75 -11.32 -3.84
C LEU A 120 -5.07 -11.95 -2.48
N MET A 121 -5.67 -13.14 -2.46
CA MET A 121 -5.93 -13.89 -1.23
C MET A 121 -4.63 -14.38 -0.59
N GLU A 122 -3.69 -14.89 -1.39
CA GLU A 122 -2.35 -15.29 -0.92
C GLU A 122 -1.58 -14.10 -0.34
N HIS A 123 -1.59 -12.96 -1.04
CA HIS A 123 -0.96 -11.74 -0.52
C HIS A 123 -1.64 -11.25 0.76
N ARG A 124 -2.98 -11.25 0.83
CA ARG A 124 -3.72 -10.89 2.05
C ARG A 124 -3.29 -11.75 3.24
N ASP A 125 -3.13 -13.06 3.05
CA ASP A 125 -2.77 -13.96 4.14
C ASP A 125 -1.30 -13.76 4.56
N THR A 126 -0.42 -13.43 3.62
CA THR A 126 0.94 -12.94 3.92
C THR A 126 0.92 -11.65 4.75
N LEU A 127 0.09 -10.67 4.39
CA LEU A 127 -0.05 -9.42 5.13
C LEU A 127 -0.58 -9.65 6.54
N ARG A 128 -1.55 -10.55 6.72
CA ARG A 128 -2.07 -10.92 8.05
C ARG A 128 -0.98 -11.52 8.93
N ALA A 129 -0.16 -12.41 8.37
CA ALA A 129 0.97 -12.98 9.09
C ALA A 129 1.99 -11.90 9.49
N GLN A 130 2.32 -10.98 8.57
CA GLN A 130 3.23 -9.86 8.86
C GLN A 130 2.68 -8.93 9.94
N LEU A 131 1.39 -8.57 9.88
CA LEU A 131 0.73 -7.75 10.90
C LEU A 131 0.82 -8.38 12.28
N ALA A 132 0.54 -9.69 12.40
CA ALA A 132 0.65 -10.40 13.67
C ALA A 132 2.09 -10.37 14.23
N GLN A 133 3.10 -10.55 13.36
CA GLN A 133 4.51 -10.47 13.77
C GLN A 133 4.91 -9.06 14.22
N ILE A 134 4.48 -8.04 13.48
CA ILE A 134 4.78 -6.64 13.82
C ILE A 134 4.09 -6.25 15.13
N GLN A 135 2.84 -6.67 15.36
CA GLN A 135 2.12 -6.44 16.61
C GLN A 135 2.84 -7.07 17.80
N LEU A 136 3.34 -8.31 17.66
CA LEU A 136 4.13 -8.96 18.71
C LEU A 136 5.44 -8.21 19.00
N ALA A 137 6.15 -7.78 17.95
CA ALA A 137 7.37 -7.00 18.08
C ALA A 137 7.12 -5.63 18.74
N LEU A 138 6.02 -4.97 18.38
CA LEU A 138 5.58 -3.72 18.98
C LEU A 138 5.29 -3.89 20.46
N ALA A 139 4.53 -4.92 20.85
CA ALA A 139 4.24 -5.22 22.26
C ALA A 139 5.52 -5.48 23.08
N ALA A 140 6.48 -6.22 22.52
CA ALA A 140 7.78 -6.42 23.17
C ALA A 140 8.58 -5.12 23.32
N THR A 141 8.47 -4.22 22.33
CA THR A 141 9.12 -2.90 22.34
C THR A 141 8.51 -2.00 23.40
N GLU A 142 7.17 -1.89 23.44
CA GLU A 142 6.42 -1.15 24.46
C GLU A 142 6.73 -1.64 25.87
N TYR A 143 6.78 -2.96 26.08
CA TYR A 143 7.19 -3.54 27.35
C TYR A 143 8.59 -3.08 27.79
N LYS A 144 9.56 -3.01 26.85
CA LYS A 144 10.90 -2.51 27.15
C LYS A 144 10.92 -1.02 27.45
N ILE A 145 10.14 -0.21 26.74
CA ILE A 145 10.00 1.23 27.03
C ILE A 145 9.46 1.43 28.44
N ALA A 146 8.37 0.72 28.80
CA ALA A 146 7.78 0.79 30.13
C ALA A 146 8.75 0.31 31.23
N THR A 147 9.52 -0.76 30.97
CA THR A 147 10.53 -1.28 31.92
C THR A 147 11.63 -0.25 32.20
N TYR A 148 12.01 0.56 31.22
CA TYR A 148 13.02 1.60 31.37
C TYR A 148 12.45 2.94 31.87
N GLY A 149 11.17 2.99 32.22
CA GLY A 149 10.52 4.19 32.75
C GLY A 149 10.16 5.23 31.71
N GLY A 150 10.17 4.88 30.42
CA GLY A 150 9.63 5.72 29.37
C GLY A 150 8.11 5.72 29.42
N SER A 151 7.48 6.90 29.30
CA SER A 151 6.04 7.02 29.09
C SER A 151 5.76 6.99 27.58
N THR A 152 5.12 5.94 27.08
CA THR A 152 4.48 5.94 25.78
C THR A 152 3.13 6.64 25.90
N GLN A 153 3.16 7.97 25.94
CA GLN A 153 1.95 8.76 25.73
C GLN A 153 1.59 8.74 24.23
N PRO A 154 0.30 8.63 23.88
CA PRO A 154 -0.16 8.71 22.49
C PRO A 154 0.14 10.07 21.85
#